data_AF-A0AA37L9G4-F1
#
_entry.id   AF-A0AA37L9G4-F1
#
_cell.length_a   1.000
_cell.length_b   1.000
_cell.length_c   1.000
_cell.angle_alpha   90.00
_cell.angle_beta   90.00
_cell.angle_gamma   90.00
#
_symmetry.space_group_name_H-M   'P 1'
#
loop_
_entity.id
_entity.type
_entity.pdbx_description
1 polymer ?
#
loop_
_entity_poly.entity_id
_entity_poly.type
_entity_poly.pdbx_seq_one_letter_code
_entity_poly.pdbx_strand_id
1 'polypeptide(L)'
;MAFTPAKRGYIYFTALVALFAALISLRQTSTTKPERPPPVIGKNNTVLFVTNVEHGLSNVHVATAFSLLERHPEITVHYASWPKIRPKIERISAYARKLTPQSRGAVFHELPPPNFFDAAGRTSLSVMQPPGLEGFKAMSEDLLLFVSPWTVEDHVKIHDAVRDLIRDIDPALVVLDMLLRPGMDATRIDNRLHAVLSPNVLVDAFGIEQPWLSGFWKYPA
;
A
#
# COMPACT_ATOMS: atom_id res chain seq x y z
N MET A 1 -19.44 -43.08 -30.76
CA MET A 1 -18.50 -42.97 -29.62
C MET A 1 -19.24 -42.43 -28.41
N ALA A 2 -19.56 -43.29 -27.46
CA ALA A 2 -20.25 -42.90 -26.23
C ALA A 2 -19.26 -42.22 -25.27
N PHE A 3 -19.50 -40.95 -24.94
CA PHE A 3 -18.75 -40.26 -23.89
C PHE A 3 -19.10 -40.91 -22.55
N THR A 4 -18.08 -41.41 -21.84
CA THR A 4 -18.21 -41.96 -20.49
C THR A 4 -18.86 -40.93 -19.54
N PRO A 5 -19.74 -41.35 -18.62
CA PRO A 5 -20.54 -40.46 -17.77
C PRO A 5 -19.70 -39.47 -16.95
N ALA A 6 -18.47 -39.84 -16.58
CA ALA A 6 -17.50 -38.94 -15.95
C ALA A 6 -17.20 -37.68 -16.81
N LYS A 7 -17.06 -37.82 -18.13
CA LYS A 7 -16.77 -36.69 -19.03
C LYS A 7 -17.93 -35.71 -19.16
N ARG A 8 -19.18 -36.18 -19.02
CA ARG A 8 -20.36 -35.31 -19.02
C ARG A 8 -20.41 -34.43 -17.76
N GLY A 9 -20.07 -34.99 -16.60
CA GLY A 9 -20.00 -34.24 -15.34
C GLY A 9 -18.99 -33.08 -15.39
N TYR A 10 -17.81 -33.31 -15.98
CA TYR A 10 -16.80 -32.25 -16.18
C TYR A 10 -17.30 -31.11 -17.07
N ILE A 11 -18.02 -31.41 -18.16
CA ILE A 11 -18.55 -30.38 -19.06
C ILE A 11 -19.56 -29.47 -18.35
N TYR A 12 -20.48 -30.06 -17.56
CA TYR A 12 -21.44 -29.28 -16.79
C TYR A 12 -20.77 -28.42 -15.71
N PHE A 13 -19.76 -28.97 -15.02
CA PHE A 13 -18.99 -28.24 -14.03
C PHE A 13 -18.22 -27.07 -14.66
N THR A 14 -17.52 -27.29 -15.78
CA THR A 14 -16.80 -26.23 -16.49
C THR A 14 -17.74 -25.14 -17.01
N ALA A 15 -18.92 -25.51 -17.53
CA ALA A 15 -19.93 -24.55 -17.98
C ALA A 15 -20.46 -23.70 -16.82
N LEU A 16 -20.70 -24.31 -15.64
CA LEU A 16 -21.10 -23.61 -14.42
C LEU A 16 -20.03 -22.61 -13.95
N VAL A 17 -18.76 -23.03 -13.90
CA VAL A 17 -17.65 -22.15 -13.52
C VAL A 17 -17.51 -20.99 -14.50
N ALA A 18 -17.60 -21.24 -15.81
CA ALA A 18 -17.54 -20.20 -16.83
C ALA A 18 -18.71 -19.20 -16.73
N LEU A 19 -19.92 -19.69 -16.44
CA LEU A 19 -21.09 -18.84 -16.22
C LEU A 19 -20.93 -17.96 -14.98
N PHE A 20 -20.45 -18.54 -13.86
CA PHE A 20 -20.16 -17.77 -12.64
C PHE A 20 -19.08 -16.72 -12.88
N ALA A 21 -18.00 -17.07 -13.58
CA ALA A 21 -16.94 -16.14 -13.97
C ALA A 21 -17.47 -14.99 -14.83
N ALA A 22 -18.30 -15.29 -15.83
CA ALA A 22 -18.91 -14.28 -16.69
C ALA A 22 -19.84 -13.35 -15.89
N LEU A 23 -20.68 -13.90 -15.01
CA LEU A 23 -21.58 -13.12 -14.14
C LEU A 23 -20.81 -12.20 -13.19
N ILE A 24 -19.71 -12.67 -12.59
CA ILE A 24 -18.84 -11.84 -11.74
C ILE A 24 -18.21 -10.72 -12.56
N SER A 25 -17.68 -11.02 -13.75
CA SER A 25 -17.03 -10.04 -14.63
C SER A 25 -18.01 -8.98 -15.14
N LEU A 26 -19.23 -9.38 -15.52
CA LEU A 26 -20.32 -8.49 -15.92
C LEU A 26 -20.76 -7.58 -14.76
N ARG A 27 -20.84 -8.13 -13.54
CA ARG A 27 -21.20 -7.34 -12.36
C ARG A 27 -20.13 -6.33 -11.98
N GLN A 28 -18.85 -6.72 -12.06
CA GLN A 28 -17.71 -5.84 -11.79
C GLN A 28 -17.57 -4.71 -12.82
N THR A 29 -17.93 -4.96 -14.09
CA THR A 29 -17.89 -3.94 -15.15
C THR A 29 -19.09 -3.01 -15.14
N SER A 30 -20.23 -3.45 -14.59
CA SER A 30 -21.48 -2.69 -14.55
C SER A 30 -21.63 -1.80 -13.31
N THR A 31 -20.72 -1.84 -12.34
CA THR A 31 -20.74 -0.90 -11.22
C THR A 31 -20.27 0.47 -11.69
N THR A 32 -21.22 1.39 -11.86
CA THR A 32 -20.92 2.82 -11.99
C THR A 32 -20.06 3.23 -10.81
N LYS A 33 -18.80 3.61 -11.07
CA LYS A 33 -17.90 4.11 -10.01
C LYS A 33 -18.59 5.33 -9.38
N PRO A 34 -18.84 5.33 -8.06
CA PRO A 34 -19.44 6.50 -7.43
C PRO A 34 -18.56 7.71 -7.69
N GLU A 35 -19.16 8.80 -8.13
CA GLU A 35 -18.48 10.08 -8.31
C GLU A 35 -17.94 10.52 -6.95
N ARG A 36 -16.61 10.63 -6.84
CA ARG A 36 -15.97 11.07 -5.60
C ARG A 36 -15.89 12.59 -5.61
N PRO A 37 -16.17 13.26 -4.47
CA PRO A 37 -15.92 14.69 -4.38
C PRO A 37 -14.45 14.99 -4.71
N PRO A 38 -14.14 16.14 -5.33
CA PRO A 38 -12.76 16.54 -5.56
C PRO A 38 -11.95 16.46 -4.26
N PRO A 39 -10.72 15.92 -4.30
CA PRO A 39 -9.91 15.81 -3.11
C PRO A 39 -9.48 17.18 -2.59
N VAL A 40 -9.31 17.30 -1.28
CA VAL A 40 -8.77 18.49 -0.63
C VAL A 40 -7.27 18.56 -0.89
N ILE A 41 -6.84 19.68 -1.49
CA ILE A 41 -5.44 19.99 -1.79
C ILE A 41 -5.01 21.11 -0.85
N GLY A 42 -3.95 20.86 -0.09
CA GLY A 42 -3.38 21.85 0.83
C GLY A 42 -2.38 22.79 0.17
N LYS A 43 -1.45 23.28 1.00
CA LYS A 43 -0.36 24.16 0.60
C LYS A 43 0.50 23.58 -0.52
N ASN A 44 0.64 24.36 -1.60
CA ASN A 44 1.53 24.06 -2.72
C ASN A 44 2.96 23.74 -2.26
N ASN A 45 3.65 22.91 -3.05
CA ASN A 45 5.04 22.49 -2.82
C ASN A 45 5.28 21.87 -1.43
N THR A 46 4.26 21.24 -0.85
CA THR A 46 4.35 20.55 0.45
C THR A 46 3.82 19.13 0.29
N VAL A 47 4.65 18.14 0.62
CA VAL A 47 4.30 16.72 0.53
C VAL A 47 4.54 16.04 1.86
N LEU A 48 3.63 15.17 2.27
CA LEU A 48 3.75 14.36 3.48
C LEU A 48 3.84 12.88 3.11
N PHE A 49 4.97 12.25 3.40
CA PHE A 49 5.12 10.81 3.34
C PHE A 49 4.67 10.19 4.67
N VAL A 50 3.83 9.15 4.62
CA VAL A 50 3.40 8.38 5.79
C VAL A 50 3.74 6.92 5.52
N THR A 51 4.82 6.41 6.14
CA THR A 51 5.44 5.15 5.68
C THR A 51 5.83 4.22 6.82
N ASN A 52 5.78 2.92 6.54
CA ASN A 52 6.34 1.89 7.41
C ASN A 52 7.89 1.96 7.44
N VAL A 53 8.53 1.22 8.36
CA VAL A 53 10.00 1.20 8.55
C VAL A 53 10.68 0.03 7.86
N GLU A 54 9.89 -0.97 7.49
CA GLU A 54 10.29 -2.22 6.88
C GLU A 54 10.92 -1.94 5.52
N HIS A 55 12.18 -2.35 5.34
CA HIS A 55 12.93 -1.93 4.17
C HIS A 55 12.27 -2.34 2.84
N GLY A 56 11.66 -3.52 2.78
CA GLY A 56 10.94 -3.99 1.59
C GLY A 56 9.75 -3.09 1.20
N LEU A 57 9.11 -2.43 2.18
CA LEU A 57 7.99 -1.51 1.96
C LEU A 57 8.48 -0.07 1.75
N SER A 58 9.39 0.37 2.60
CA SER A 58 9.80 1.77 2.70
C SER A 58 10.79 2.19 1.61
N ASN A 59 11.44 1.26 0.91
CA ASN A 59 12.54 1.59 -0.01
C ASN A 59 12.10 2.54 -1.14
N VAL A 60 10.97 2.26 -1.78
CA VAL A 60 10.43 3.11 -2.86
C VAL A 60 10.07 4.50 -2.36
N HIS A 61 9.59 4.62 -1.12
CA HIS A 61 9.27 5.90 -0.50
C HIS A 61 10.52 6.73 -0.22
N VAL A 62 11.56 6.11 0.34
CA VAL A 62 12.86 6.76 0.59
C VAL A 62 13.50 7.20 -0.73
N ALA A 63 13.46 6.36 -1.77
CA ALA A 63 13.97 6.72 -3.10
C ALA A 63 13.18 7.87 -3.74
N THR A 64 11.86 7.87 -3.62
CA THR A 64 11.00 8.94 -4.13
C THR A 64 11.26 10.26 -3.38
N ALA A 65 11.33 10.21 -2.05
CA ALA A 65 11.68 11.37 -1.24
C ALA A 65 13.06 11.92 -1.61
N PHE A 66 14.06 11.06 -1.81
CA PHE A 66 15.38 11.48 -2.29
C PHE A 66 15.31 12.20 -3.64
N SER A 67 14.59 11.64 -4.62
CA SER A 67 14.45 12.26 -5.94
C SER A 67 13.75 13.62 -5.87
N LEU A 68 12.78 13.80 -4.97
CA LEU A 68 12.14 15.10 -4.74
C LEU A 68 13.12 16.10 -4.15
N LEU A 69 13.87 15.72 -3.12
CA LEU A 69 14.87 16.58 -2.50
C LEU A 69 15.96 17.00 -3.50
N GLU A 70 16.46 16.05 -4.30
CA GLU A 70 17.50 16.30 -5.30
C GLU A 70 17.02 17.23 -6.42
N ARG A 71 15.85 16.96 -7.01
CA ARG A 71 15.43 17.58 -8.29
C ARG A 71 14.44 18.72 -8.14
N HIS A 72 13.77 18.80 -7.00
CA HIS A 72 12.70 19.75 -6.71
C HIS A 72 12.94 20.45 -5.37
N PRO A 73 14.02 21.25 -5.24
CA PRO A 73 14.40 21.90 -3.97
C PRO A 73 13.35 22.88 -3.43
N GLU A 74 12.39 23.30 -4.27
CA GLU A 74 11.23 24.10 -3.89
C GLU A 74 10.19 23.31 -3.08
N ILE A 75 10.17 21.97 -3.18
CA ILE A 75 9.24 21.10 -2.47
C ILE A 75 9.76 20.85 -1.04
N THR A 76 8.90 21.14 -0.07
CA THR A 76 9.14 20.78 1.33
C THR A 76 8.62 19.36 1.58
N VAL A 77 9.55 18.45 1.85
CA VAL A 77 9.25 17.04 2.12
C VAL A 77 9.11 16.84 3.63
N HIS A 78 7.91 16.49 4.07
CA HIS A 78 7.64 15.98 5.40
C HIS A 78 7.62 14.45 5.36
N TYR A 79 8.21 13.79 6.34
CA TYR A 79 8.36 12.34 6.37
C TYR A 79 7.97 11.79 7.74
N ALA A 80 6.79 11.19 7.83
CA ALA A 80 6.22 10.61 9.04
C ALA A 80 6.45 9.09 9.09
N SER A 81 7.16 8.62 10.12
CA SER A 81 7.46 7.20 10.35
C SER A 81 8.02 6.99 11.77
N TRP A 82 8.62 5.84 12.05
CA TRP A 82 9.23 5.51 13.36
C TRP A 82 10.76 5.70 13.35
N PRO A 83 11.40 5.81 14.54
CA PRO A 83 12.83 6.14 14.66
C PRO A 83 13.79 5.31 13.80
N LYS A 84 13.46 4.03 13.58
CA LYS A 84 14.28 3.08 12.82
C LYS A 84 14.63 3.56 11.40
N ILE A 85 13.75 4.34 10.75
CA ILE A 85 14.01 4.85 9.39
C ILE A 85 14.73 6.22 9.39
N ARG A 86 14.72 6.98 10.49
CA ARG A 86 15.28 8.34 10.57
C ARG A 86 16.71 8.44 10.02
N PRO A 87 17.65 7.52 10.33
CA PRO A 87 19.01 7.60 9.77
C PRO A 87 19.06 7.49 8.24
N LYS A 88 18.11 6.78 7.61
CA LYS A 88 18.01 6.71 6.14
C LYS A 88 17.55 8.06 5.58
N ILE A 89 16.58 8.70 6.22
CA ILE A 89 16.03 10.01 5.82
C ILE A 89 17.09 11.11 5.94
N GLU A 90 17.86 11.11 7.02
CA GLU A 90 18.97 12.03 7.22
C GLU A 90 20.07 11.83 6.17
N ARG A 91 20.39 10.57 5.84
CA ARG A 91 21.38 10.23 4.82
C ARG A 91 20.97 10.72 3.44
N ILE A 92 19.73 10.46 3.00
CA ILE A 92 19.27 10.94 1.69
C ILE A 92 19.20 12.47 1.65
N SER A 93 18.85 13.12 2.75
CA SER A 93 18.82 14.59 2.86
C SER A 93 20.23 15.18 2.75
N ALA A 94 21.21 14.57 3.41
CA ALA A 94 22.60 14.99 3.30
C ALA A 94 23.17 14.75 1.90
N TYR A 95 22.80 13.64 1.26
CA TYR A 95 23.26 13.34 -0.10
C TYR A 95 22.61 14.24 -1.14
N ALA A 96 21.30 14.51 -1.04
CA ALA A 96 20.60 15.45 -1.91
C ALA A 96 21.22 16.85 -1.83
N ARG A 97 21.60 17.32 -0.63
CA ARG A 97 22.33 18.60 -0.47
C ARG A 97 23.71 18.63 -1.13
N LYS A 98 24.40 17.49 -1.24
CA LYS A 98 25.68 17.41 -1.96
C LYS A 98 25.50 17.55 -3.46
N LEU A 99 24.41 17.03 -4.01
CA LEU A 99 24.10 17.08 -5.45
C LEU A 99 23.44 18.40 -5.83
N THR A 100 22.53 18.89 -4.98
CA THR A 100 21.77 20.13 -5.15
C THR A 100 21.90 20.96 -3.86
N PRO A 101 22.82 21.94 -3.80
CA PRO A 101 23.07 22.75 -2.60
C PRO A 101 21.84 23.49 -2.05
N GLN A 102 20.85 23.79 -2.91
CA GLN A 102 19.59 24.43 -2.53
C GLN A 102 18.57 23.47 -1.90
N SER A 103 18.81 22.14 -2.00
CA SER A 103 17.95 21.13 -1.40
C SER A 103 17.82 21.38 0.10
N ARG A 104 16.58 21.36 0.58
CA ARG A 104 16.31 21.31 2.02
C ARG A 104 16.48 19.87 2.50
N GLY A 105 16.61 19.67 3.81
CA GLY A 105 16.46 18.34 4.38
C GLY A 105 14.97 17.99 4.51
N ALA A 106 14.64 16.70 4.47
CA ALA A 106 13.30 16.27 4.84
C ALA A 106 13.03 16.54 6.33
N VAL A 107 11.82 17.00 6.64
CA VAL A 107 11.35 17.21 8.02
C VAL A 107 10.79 15.89 8.53
N PHE A 108 11.47 15.28 9.51
CA PHE A 108 11.04 14.00 10.06
C PHE A 108 10.02 14.16 11.18
N HIS A 109 8.93 13.40 11.10
CA HIS A 109 7.87 13.33 12.12
C HIS A 109 7.82 11.91 12.67
N GLU A 110 7.82 11.79 13.99
CA GLU A 110 7.79 10.48 14.64
C GLU A 110 6.35 10.05 14.91
N LEU A 111 5.99 8.87 14.43
CA LEU A 111 4.68 8.26 14.68
C LEU A 111 4.67 7.49 16.01
N PRO A 112 3.53 7.43 16.70
CA PRO A 112 3.42 6.68 17.94
C PRO A 112 3.63 5.17 17.70
N PRO A 113 4.22 4.44 18.65
CA PRO A 113 4.31 2.99 18.56
C PRO A 113 2.93 2.33 18.68
N PRO A 114 2.78 1.08 18.20
CA PRO A 114 3.80 0.24 17.55
C PRO A 114 3.94 0.46 16.02
N ASN A 115 5.10 0.13 15.46
CA ASN A 115 5.25 0.00 14.00
C ASN A 115 4.64 -1.33 13.50
N PHE A 116 4.61 -1.54 12.19
CA PHE A 116 3.93 -2.70 11.57
C PHE A 116 4.39 -4.06 12.11
N PHE A 117 5.71 -4.35 12.14
CA PHE A 117 6.18 -5.64 12.63
C PHE A 117 6.07 -5.80 14.15
N ASP A 118 6.24 -4.70 14.91
CA ASP A 118 6.01 -4.73 16.36
C ASP A 118 4.55 -5.07 16.67
N ALA A 119 3.61 -4.48 15.91
CA ALA A 119 2.18 -4.78 16.01
C ALA A 119 1.86 -6.22 15.58
N ALA A 120 2.49 -6.69 14.51
CA ALA A 120 2.25 -8.04 13.98
C ALA A 120 2.78 -9.13 14.91
N GLY A 121 3.71 -8.81 15.83
CA GLY A 121 4.37 -9.79 16.69
C GLY A 121 5.19 -10.82 15.91
N ARG A 122 5.55 -10.52 14.66
CA ARG A 122 6.21 -11.44 13.73
C ARG A 122 7.41 -10.79 13.06
N THR A 123 8.42 -11.62 12.78
CA THR A 123 9.59 -11.23 11.98
C THR A 123 9.42 -11.67 10.53
N SER A 124 10.19 -11.08 9.62
CA SER A 124 10.21 -11.47 8.21
C SER A 124 10.55 -12.95 7.99
N LEU A 125 11.32 -13.57 8.89
CA LEU A 125 11.64 -15.00 8.82
C LEU A 125 10.48 -15.88 9.28
N SER A 126 9.70 -15.42 10.27
CA SER A 126 8.57 -16.18 10.81
C SER A 126 7.37 -16.28 9.87
N VAL A 127 7.39 -15.55 8.75
CA VAL A 127 6.33 -15.55 7.74
C VAL A 127 6.72 -16.31 6.47
N MET A 128 7.91 -16.93 6.42
CA MET A 128 8.28 -17.79 5.31
C MET A 128 7.49 -19.11 5.39
N GLN A 129 6.77 -19.42 4.33
CA GLN A 129 5.91 -20.59 4.23
C GLN A 129 6.46 -21.60 3.20
N PRO A 130 6.28 -22.92 3.42
CA PRO A 130 6.64 -23.92 2.43
C PRO A 130 5.79 -23.78 1.15
N PRO A 131 6.26 -24.21 -0.03
CA PRO A 131 5.43 -24.20 -1.22
C PRO A 131 4.24 -25.16 -1.10
N GLY A 132 3.14 -24.85 -1.79
CA GLY A 132 1.97 -25.72 -1.88
C GLY A 132 0.89 -25.44 -0.84
N LEU A 133 0.03 -26.43 -0.58
CA LEU A 133 -1.19 -26.26 0.23
C LEU A 133 -0.90 -25.92 1.70
N GLU A 134 0.20 -26.45 2.26
CA GLU A 134 0.59 -26.16 3.63
C GLU A 134 0.94 -24.68 3.82
N GLY A 135 1.74 -24.12 2.91
CA GLY A 135 2.04 -22.70 2.97
C GLY A 135 0.86 -21.81 2.61
N PHE A 136 -0.01 -22.25 1.71
CA PHE A 136 -1.25 -21.52 1.43
C PHE A 136 -2.15 -21.42 2.67
N LYS A 137 -2.28 -22.52 3.43
CA LYS A 137 -3.04 -22.53 4.69
C LYS A 137 -2.46 -21.52 5.68
N ALA A 138 -1.15 -21.59 5.91
CA ALA A 138 -0.48 -20.69 6.85
C ALA A 138 -0.55 -19.21 6.39
N MET A 139 -0.38 -18.94 5.09
CA MET A 139 -0.59 -17.61 4.52
C MET A 139 -2.03 -17.12 4.74
N SER A 140 -3.03 -17.98 4.56
CA SER A 140 -4.43 -17.62 4.79
C SER A 140 -4.73 -17.28 6.24
N GLU A 141 -4.09 -17.97 7.18
CA GLU A 141 -4.19 -17.68 8.62
C GLU A 141 -3.49 -16.35 8.96
N ASP A 142 -2.39 -16.04 8.28
CA ASP A 142 -1.60 -14.83 8.48
C ASP A 142 -2.16 -13.60 7.75
N LEU A 143 -3.06 -13.79 6.80
CA LEU A 143 -3.54 -12.71 5.92
C LEU A 143 -4.11 -11.52 6.71
N LEU A 144 -4.83 -11.78 7.79
CA LEU A 144 -5.38 -10.73 8.65
C LEU A 144 -4.29 -9.87 9.30
N LEU A 145 -3.16 -10.48 9.68
CA LEU A 145 -2.01 -9.77 10.23
C LEU A 145 -1.39 -8.84 9.19
N PHE A 146 -1.38 -9.22 7.91
CA PHE A 146 -0.83 -8.39 6.84
C PHE A 146 -1.74 -7.23 6.43
N VAL A 147 -3.04 -7.35 6.67
CA VAL A 147 -4.01 -6.29 6.33
C VAL A 147 -4.00 -5.16 7.36
N SER A 148 -4.02 -5.49 8.65
CA SER A 148 -3.97 -4.51 9.74
C SER A 148 -3.55 -5.18 11.05
N PRO A 149 -2.24 -5.19 11.39
CA PRO A 149 -1.75 -5.87 12.59
C PRO A 149 -2.01 -5.11 13.90
N TRP A 150 -2.41 -3.85 13.83
CA TRP A 150 -2.64 -3.01 15.01
C TRP A 150 -3.90 -3.40 15.77
N THR A 151 -3.84 -3.28 17.10
CA THR A 151 -5.04 -3.23 17.95
C THR A 151 -5.91 -2.03 17.58
N VAL A 152 -7.15 -1.99 18.06
CA VAL A 152 -8.05 -0.84 17.81
C VAL A 152 -7.45 0.43 18.39
N GLU A 153 -6.92 0.34 19.61
CA GLU A 153 -6.30 1.45 20.34
C GLU A 153 -5.06 1.97 19.62
N ASP A 154 -4.19 1.06 19.17
CA ASP A 154 -3.00 1.43 18.41
C ASP A 154 -3.35 2.04 17.05
N HIS A 155 -4.36 1.49 16.38
CA HIS A 155 -4.84 2.02 15.11
C HIS A 155 -5.32 3.47 15.28
N VAL A 156 -6.22 3.73 16.22
CA VAL A 156 -6.78 5.07 16.47
C VAL A 156 -5.66 6.04 16.84
N LYS A 157 -4.72 5.62 17.68
CA LYS A 157 -3.58 6.44 18.09
C LYS A 157 -2.70 6.87 16.90
N ILE A 158 -2.38 5.95 15.99
CA ILE A 158 -1.58 6.28 14.79
C ILE A 158 -2.41 7.11 13.81
N HIS A 159 -3.68 6.75 13.63
CA HIS A 159 -4.63 7.50 12.80
C HIS A 159 -4.70 8.97 13.23
N ASP A 160 -4.93 9.23 14.51
CA ASP A 160 -5.07 10.58 15.04
C ASP A 160 -3.76 11.37 14.92
N ALA A 161 -2.61 10.73 15.18
CA ALA A 161 -1.31 11.36 14.97
C ALA A 161 -1.07 11.74 13.50
N VAL A 162 -1.42 10.87 12.54
CA VAL A 162 -1.33 11.20 11.11
C VAL A 162 -2.30 12.32 10.74
N ARG A 163 -3.50 12.31 11.31
CA ARG A 163 -4.52 13.33 11.07
C ARG A 163 -4.09 14.70 11.60
N ASP A 164 -3.50 14.75 12.79
CA ASP A 164 -2.91 15.97 13.35
C ASP A 164 -1.79 16.50 12.45
N LEU A 165 -0.89 15.63 11.96
CA LEU A 165 0.14 16.04 11.00
C LEU A 165 -0.46 16.60 9.70
N ILE A 166 -1.49 15.96 9.15
CA ILE A 166 -2.19 16.46 7.96
C ILE A 166 -2.78 17.84 8.21
N ARG A 167 -3.43 18.06 9.36
CA ARG A 167 -4.00 19.35 9.74
C ARG A 167 -2.92 20.42 9.90
N ASP A 168 -1.84 20.09 10.59
CA ASP A 168 -0.81 21.06 10.98
C ASP A 168 0.12 21.43 9.81
N ILE A 169 0.38 20.48 8.90
CA ILE A 169 1.24 20.68 7.72
C ILE A 169 0.44 21.21 6.53
N ASP A 170 -0.83 20.79 6.41
CA ASP A 170 -1.71 21.00 5.26
C ASP A 170 -1.03 20.69 3.91
N PRO A 171 -0.62 19.43 3.66
CA PRO A 171 0.16 19.09 2.46
C PRO A 171 -0.67 19.09 1.18
N ALA A 172 -0.11 19.54 0.06
CA ALA A 172 -0.74 19.40 -1.27
C ALA A 172 -0.95 17.93 -1.67
N LEU A 173 -0.09 17.02 -1.22
CA LEU A 173 -0.18 15.59 -1.49
C LEU A 173 0.28 14.79 -0.26
N VAL A 174 -0.50 13.76 0.10
CA VAL A 174 -0.06 12.72 1.04
C VAL A 174 0.40 11.48 0.27
N VAL A 175 1.61 11.03 0.53
CA VAL A 175 2.18 9.81 -0.06
C VAL A 175 2.09 8.69 0.96
N LEU A 176 1.35 7.65 0.62
CA LEU A 176 0.95 6.58 1.53
C LEU A 176 1.64 5.26 1.19
N ASP A 177 2.06 4.57 2.24
CA ASP A 177 2.44 3.16 2.18
C ASP A 177 1.20 2.26 2.11
N MET A 178 1.22 1.31 1.18
CA MET A 178 0.09 0.39 0.95
C MET A 178 -0.30 -0.49 2.16
N LEU A 179 0.60 -0.69 3.12
CA LEU A 179 0.33 -1.51 4.33
C LEU A 179 0.19 -0.68 5.61
N LEU A 180 0.26 0.66 5.54
CA LEU A 180 0.06 1.51 6.72
C LEU A 180 -1.40 1.93 6.82
N ARG A 181 -2.25 0.99 7.28
CA ARG A 181 -3.70 1.16 7.30
C ARG A 181 -4.19 2.39 8.08
N PRO A 182 -3.71 2.69 9.30
CA PRO A 182 -4.14 3.88 10.04
C PRO A 182 -3.92 5.19 9.28
N GLY A 183 -2.80 5.32 8.56
CA GLY A 183 -2.49 6.51 7.77
C GLY A 183 -3.34 6.61 6.49
N MET A 184 -3.67 5.47 5.87
CA MET A 184 -4.64 5.44 4.77
C MET A 184 -6.02 5.91 5.22
N ASP A 185 -6.49 5.43 6.37
CA ASP A 185 -7.81 5.78 6.89
C ASP A 185 -7.85 7.27 7.30
N ALA A 186 -6.84 7.77 8.00
CA ALA A 186 -6.72 9.19 8.37
C ALA A 186 -6.77 10.12 7.14
N THR A 187 -6.05 9.75 6.08
CA THR A 187 -5.96 10.54 4.86
C THR A 187 -7.27 10.52 4.04
N ARG A 188 -7.93 9.36 3.99
CA ARG A 188 -9.16 9.15 3.21
C ARG A 188 -10.39 9.74 3.88
N ILE A 189 -10.47 9.67 5.21
CA ILE A 189 -11.59 10.25 5.98
C ILE A 189 -11.69 11.76 5.74
N ASP A 190 -10.55 12.45 5.71
CA ASP A 190 -10.51 13.90 5.44
C ASP A 190 -10.46 14.24 3.94
N ASN A 191 -10.70 13.25 3.06
CA ASN A 191 -10.70 13.38 1.60
C ASN A 191 -9.45 14.11 1.04
N ARG A 192 -8.26 13.89 1.62
CA ARG A 192 -7.03 14.53 1.18
C ARG A 192 -6.56 13.95 -0.15
N LEU A 193 -5.97 14.78 -1.01
CA LEU A 193 -5.28 14.29 -2.21
C LEU A 193 -4.11 13.40 -1.79
N HIS A 194 -4.08 12.18 -2.32
CA HIS A 194 -3.06 11.20 -1.96
C HIS A 194 -2.63 10.32 -3.13
N ALA A 195 -1.41 9.80 -3.02
CA ALA A 195 -0.87 8.75 -3.86
C ALA A 195 -0.45 7.57 -2.98
N VAL A 196 -0.74 6.35 -3.40
CA VAL A 196 -0.25 5.14 -2.73
C VAL A 196 0.97 4.65 -3.50
N LEU A 197 2.12 4.56 -2.83
CA LEU A 197 3.32 3.96 -3.41
C LEU A 197 3.44 2.50 -2.96
N SER A 198 3.62 1.63 -3.93
CA SER A 198 3.84 0.21 -3.72
C SER A 198 5.22 -0.18 -4.23
N PRO A 199 5.99 -1.00 -3.50
CA PRO A 199 7.19 -1.62 -4.01
C PRO A 199 6.90 -2.83 -4.93
N ASN A 200 5.63 -3.24 -5.04
CA ASN A 200 5.23 -4.41 -5.81
C ASN A 200 5.06 -4.06 -7.29
N VAL A 201 5.14 -5.08 -8.14
CA VAL A 201 4.86 -4.91 -9.57
C VAL A 201 3.35 -4.78 -9.80
N LEU A 202 2.96 -4.13 -10.91
CA LEU A 202 1.55 -3.84 -11.20
C LEU A 202 0.68 -5.10 -11.27
N VAL A 203 1.24 -6.23 -11.71
CA VAL A 203 0.51 -7.50 -11.78
C VAL A 203 0.02 -7.95 -10.40
N ASP A 204 0.81 -7.73 -9.35
CA ASP A 204 0.48 -8.14 -7.98
C ASP A 204 -0.68 -7.32 -7.40
N ALA A 205 -0.79 -6.05 -7.81
CA ALA A 205 -1.79 -5.12 -7.31
C ALA A 205 -3.11 -5.16 -8.10
N PHE A 206 -3.03 -5.36 -9.42
CA PHE A 206 -4.16 -5.19 -10.33
C PHE A 206 -4.59 -6.48 -11.03
N GLY A 207 -4.06 -7.65 -10.63
CA GLY A 207 -4.44 -8.94 -11.22
C GLY A 207 -5.96 -9.20 -11.19
N ILE A 208 -6.61 -8.90 -10.06
CA ILE A 208 -8.07 -9.11 -9.89
C ILE A 208 -8.89 -8.11 -10.71
N GLU A 209 -8.34 -6.93 -11.02
CA GLU A 209 -9.01 -5.90 -11.83
C GLU A 209 -8.93 -6.19 -13.34
N GLN A 210 -8.20 -7.23 -13.74
CA GLN A 210 -8.04 -7.53 -15.16
C GLN A 210 -9.34 -8.06 -15.78
N PRO A 211 -9.77 -7.54 -16.94
CA PRO A 211 -10.97 -8.00 -17.64
C PRO A 211 -10.96 -9.51 -17.88
N TRP A 212 -12.15 -10.12 -17.85
CA TRP A 212 -12.33 -11.54 -18.19
C TRP A 212 -11.48 -12.50 -17.34
N LEU A 213 -11.22 -12.12 -16.09
CA LEU A 213 -10.39 -12.88 -15.16
C LEU A 213 -8.98 -13.14 -15.71
N SER A 214 -8.45 -12.29 -16.60
CA SER A 214 -7.15 -12.55 -17.21
C SER A 214 -5.99 -12.50 -16.23
N GLY A 215 -6.19 -11.92 -15.05
CA GLY A 215 -5.29 -12.01 -13.90
C GLY A 215 -4.92 -13.43 -13.52
N PHE A 216 -5.81 -14.41 -13.73
CA PHE A 216 -5.60 -15.79 -13.29
C PHE A 216 -4.82 -16.67 -14.29
N TRP A 217 -4.63 -16.21 -15.54
CA TRP A 217 -4.08 -17.08 -16.60
C TRP A 217 -3.17 -16.40 -17.62
N LYS A 218 -3.23 -15.07 -17.80
CA LYS A 218 -2.34 -14.35 -18.72
C LYS A 218 -1.05 -13.90 -18.05
N TYR A 219 -1.12 -13.59 -16.77
CA TYR A 219 0.01 -13.05 -16.04
C TYR A 219 0.59 -14.15 -15.15
N PRO A 220 1.90 -14.44 -15.25
CA PRO A 220 2.54 -15.39 -14.35
C PRO A 220 2.46 -14.85 -12.92
N ALA A 221 2.25 -15.76 -11.97
CA ALA A 221 2.44 -15.50 -10.55
C ALA A 221 3.93 -15.39 -10.20
#